data_AF-A0A3D2ATG8-F1
#
_entry.id   AF-A0A3D2ATG8-F1
#
_cell.length_a   1.000
_cell.length_b   1.000
_cell.length_c   1.000
_cell.angle_alpha   90.00
_cell.angle_beta   90.00
_cell.angle_gamma   90.00
#
_symmetry.space_group_name_H-M   'P 1'
#
loop_
_entity.id
_entity.type
_entity.pdbx_description
1 polymer ?
#
loop_
_entity_poly.entity_id
_entity_poly.type
_entity_poly.pdbx_seq_one_letter_code
_entity_poly.pdbx_strand_id
1 'polypeptide(L)'
;MAKQTSNKSRTYARNRPVVSRRGLENVFEPDGVYLFKLIVVTLAGLMWVRMADPLVIGGVLPVGAFPVGALVALVLIAWLEHAQFNRKILYAVLVVVTIIGFFLDAGIII
;
A
#
# COMPACT_ATOMS: atom_id res chain seq x y z
N MET A 1 60.52 -29.35 -33.75
CA MET A 1 59.86 -30.35 -32.89
C MET A 1 59.06 -29.60 -31.83
N ALA A 2 57.75 -29.81 -31.77
CA ALA A 2 56.80 -29.03 -30.98
C ALA A 2 56.72 -29.49 -29.52
N LYS A 3 56.32 -28.59 -28.61
CA LYS A 3 55.33 -28.92 -27.55
C LYS A 3 54.64 -27.67 -26.99
N GLN A 4 53.48 -27.34 -27.53
CA GLN A 4 52.48 -26.49 -26.87
C GLN A 4 51.90 -27.27 -25.68
N THR A 5 51.85 -26.65 -24.50
CA THR A 5 51.03 -27.16 -23.38
C THR A 5 50.07 -26.08 -22.90
N SER A 6 48.81 -26.49 -22.84
CA SER A 6 47.60 -25.72 -22.56
C SER A 6 47.53 -25.25 -21.11
N ASN A 7 47.08 -24.02 -20.86
CA ASN A 7 46.13 -23.83 -19.76
C ASN A 7 45.04 -22.80 -20.12
N LYS A 8 43.84 -23.32 -20.36
CA LYS A 8 42.62 -22.56 -20.63
C LYS A 8 42.15 -21.90 -19.33
N SER A 9 42.27 -20.57 -19.21
CA SER A 9 41.26 -19.82 -18.46
C SER A 9 40.13 -19.46 -19.42
N ARG A 10 39.17 -20.38 -19.56
CA ARG A 10 37.87 -20.05 -20.11
C ARG A 10 37.16 -19.20 -19.07
N THR A 11 37.35 -17.88 -19.11
CA THR A 11 36.49 -16.98 -18.34
C THR A 11 35.10 -17.03 -18.96
N TYR A 12 34.29 -17.95 -18.45
CA TYR A 12 32.89 -18.11 -18.80
C TYR A 12 32.09 -16.96 -18.16
N ALA A 13 32.31 -15.74 -18.64
CA ALA A 13 31.33 -14.66 -18.51
C ALA A 13 30.25 -14.86 -19.60
N ARG A 14 29.69 -16.08 -19.66
CA ARG A 14 28.57 -16.42 -20.52
C ARG A 14 27.32 -15.92 -19.82
N ASN A 15 26.85 -14.76 -20.25
CA ASN A 15 25.46 -14.35 -20.19
C ASN A 15 24.77 -14.58 -18.83
N ARG A 16 25.24 -13.94 -17.77
CA ARG A 16 24.30 -13.56 -16.72
C ARG A 16 23.72 -12.22 -17.13
N PRO A 17 22.49 -12.14 -17.68
CA PRO A 17 21.79 -10.88 -17.62
C PRO A 17 21.75 -10.50 -16.13
N VAL A 18 22.39 -9.39 -15.76
CA VAL A 18 22.20 -8.72 -14.46
C VAL A 18 20.84 -8.05 -14.47
N VAL A 19 19.83 -8.73 -14.99
CA VAL A 19 18.44 -8.36 -14.83
C VAL A 19 18.01 -9.20 -13.64
N SER A 20 18.09 -8.59 -12.45
CA SER A 20 17.43 -9.15 -11.29
C SER A 20 16.01 -9.49 -11.71
N ARG A 21 15.64 -10.78 -11.64
CA ARG A 21 14.26 -11.26 -11.77
C ARG A 21 13.37 -10.78 -10.61
N ARG A 22 13.60 -9.56 -10.11
CA ARG A 22 12.80 -8.87 -9.10
C ARG A 22 11.75 -7.95 -9.73
N GLY A 23 11.79 -7.74 -11.05
CA GLY A 23 10.81 -6.91 -11.77
C GLY A 23 9.59 -7.68 -12.30
N LEU A 24 9.54 -8.99 -12.10
CA LEU A 24 8.39 -9.82 -12.47
C LEU A 24 7.93 -10.61 -11.24
N GLU A 25 7.53 -9.87 -10.20
CA GLU A 25 6.60 -10.44 -9.23
C GLU A 25 5.31 -10.73 -10.02
N ASN A 26 5.12 -11.98 -10.44
CA ASN A 26 3.82 -12.45 -10.89
C ASN A 26 2.92 -12.44 -9.66
N VAL A 27 2.39 -11.26 -9.32
CA VAL A 27 1.34 -11.10 -8.32
C VAL A 27 0.09 -11.69 -8.96
N PHE A 28 -0.04 -13.01 -8.84
CA PHE A 28 -1.18 -13.75 -9.36
C PHE A 28 -2.30 -13.68 -8.32
N GLU A 29 -2.90 -12.50 -8.22
CA GLU A 29 -4.10 -12.27 -7.42
C GLU A 29 -5.31 -12.25 -8.35
N PRO A 30 -6.39 -12.99 -8.05
CA PRO A 30 -7.61 -12.90 -8.84
C PRO A 30 -8.21 -11.49 -8.80
N ASP A 31 -8.67 -10.97 -9.93
CA ASP A 31 -9.22 -9.62 -10.06
C ASP A 31 -10.30 -9.31 -9.01
N GLY A 32 -11.17 -10.29 -8.71
CA GLY A 32 -12.23 -10.14 -7.72
C GLY A 32 -11.72 -9.92 -6.30
N VAL A 33 -10.60 -10.53 -5.92
CA VAL A 33 -9.98 -10.34 -4.59
C VAL A 33 -9.40 -8.94 -4.49
N TYR A 34 -8.71 -8.48 -5.53
CA TYR A 34 -8.16 -7.13 -5.56
C TYR A 34 -9.27 -6.07 -5.56
N LEU A 35 -10.36 -6.29 -6.31
CA LEU A 35 -11.53 -5.42 -6.28
C LEU A 35 -12.16 -5.37 -4.88
N PHE A 36 -12.29 -6.51 -4.21
CA PHE A 36 -12.80 -6.54 -2.83
C PHE A 36 -11.91 -5.73 -1.88
N LYS A 37 -10.58 -5.83 -1.98
CA LYS A 37 -9.66 -5.00 -1.20
C LYS A 37 -9.90 -3.50 -1.44
N LEU A 38 -10.08 -3.09 -2.70
CA LEU A 38 -10.40 -1.69 -3.04
C LEU A 38 -11.71 -1.22 -2.39
N ILE A 39 -12.76 -2.05 -2.43
CA ILE A 39 -14.05 -1.75 -1.80
C ILE A 39 -13.90 -1.61 -0.29
N VAL A 40 -13.22 -2.55 0.37
CA VAL A 40 -13.00 -2.53 1.82
C VAL A 40 -12.22 -1.28 2.23
N VAL A 41 -11.15 -0.95 1.50
CA VAL A 41 -10.34 0.26 1.75
C VAL A 41 -11.16 1.53 1.54
N THR A 42 -12.01 1.57 0.52
CA THR A 42 -12.90 2.70 0.25
C THR A 42 -13.90 2.89 1.39
N LEU A 43 -14.57 1.82 1.82
CA LEU A 43 -15.52 1.87 2.94
C LEU A 43 -14.83 2.32 4.24
N ALA A 44 -13.64 1.78 4.52
CA ALA A 44 -12.87 2.17 5.69
C ALA A 44 -12.44 3.65 5.66
N GLY A 45 -12.05 4.19 4.50
CA GLY A 45 -11.72 5.61 4.33
C GLY A 45 -12.92 6.56 4.57
N LEU A 46 -14.14 6.07 4.36
CA LEU A 46 -15.37 6.83 4.64
C LEU A 46 -15.80 6.77 6.12
N MET A 47 -15.25 5.84 6.92
CA MET A 47 -15.60 5.70 8.33
C MET A 47 -14.88 6.74 9.20
N TRP A 48 -15.46 7.94 9.22
CA TRP A 48 -15.14 9.00 10.17
C TRP A 48 -15.95 8.83 11.45
N VAL A 49 -15.31 9.07 12.59
CA VAL A 49 -16.02 9.32 13.84
C VAL A 49 -16.10 10.82 14.05
N ARG A 50 -17.31 11.34 14.11
CA ARG A 50 -17.59 12.76 14.31
C ARG A 50 -18.20 12.94 15.69
N MET A 51 -17.81 13.99 16.39
CA MET A 51 -18.33 14.32 17.71
C MET A 51 -19.41 15.38 17.59
N ALA A 52 -20.55 15.17 18.25
CA ALA A 52 -21.62 16.15 18.28
C ALA A 52 -21.16 17.45 18.96
N ASP A 53 -20.44 17.31 20.08
CA ASP A 53 -19.78 18.41 20.79
C ASP A 53 -18.26 18.33 20.56
N PRO A 54 -17.61 19.34 19.96
CA PRO A 54 -16.19 19.27 19.64
C PRO A 54 -15.33 19.27 20.92
N LEU A 55 -14.42 18.30 21.02
CA LEU A 55 -13.41 18.27 22.07
C LEU A 55 -12.40 19.39 21.85
N VAL A 56 -12.21 20.25 22.84
CA VAL A 56 -11.22 21.33 22.78
C VAL A 56 -9.90 20.84 23.37
N ILE A 57 -8.93 20.50 22.51
CA ILE A 57 -7.60 20.09 22.94
C ILE A 57 -6.79 21.34 23.31
N GLY A 58 -6.28 21.38 24.54
CA GLY A 58 -5.43 22.47 25.03
C GLY A 58 -6.12 23.84 25.13
N GLY A 59 -7.46 23.88 25.09
CA GLY A 59 -8.24 25.13 25.17
C GLY A 59 -8.33 25.93 23.86
N VAL A 60 -7.73 25.46 22.76
CA VAL A 60 -7.63 26.25 21.50
C VAL A 60 -8.05 25.48 20.26
N LEU A 61 -7.83 24.15 20.20
CA LEU A 61 -8.10 23.37 19.00
C LEU A 61 -9.37 22.53 19.15
N PRO A 62 -10.50 22.93 18.53
CA PRO A 62 -11.68 22.08 18.47
C PRO A 62 -11.43 20.93 17.51
N VAL A 63 -11.39 19.70 18.03
CA VAL A 63 -11.35 18.48 17.25
C VAL A 63 -12.75 17.87 17.27
N GLY A 64 -13.44 17.97 16.14
CA GLY A 64 -14.80 17.44 15.99
C GLY A 64 -14.90 16.19 15.10
N ALA A 65 -13.82 15.79 14.45
CA ALA A 65 -13.83 14.64 13.55
C ALA A 65 -12.48 13.91 13.58
N PHE A 66 -12.53 12.57 13.58
CA PHE A 66 -11.36 11.72 13.64
C PHE A 66 -11.51 10.55 12.65
N PRO A 67 -10.55 10.34 11.73
CA PRO A 67 -10.66 9.34 10.66
C PRO A 67 -10.24 7.95 11.15
N VAL A 68 -11.00 7.38 12.12
CA VAL A 68 -10.68 6.08 12.73
C VAL A 68 -10.51 4.98 11.67
N GLY A 69 -11.45 4.88 10.74
CA GLY A 69 -11.43 3.83 9.72
C GLY A 69 -10.20 3.92 8.82
N ALA A 70 -9.75 5.14 8.49
CA ALA A 70 -8.57 5.33 7.68
C ALA A 70 -7.28 4.89 8.40
N LEU A 71 -7.16 5.20 9.69
CA LEU A 71 -6.01 4.78 10.49
C LEU A 71 -5.94 3.25 10.62
N VAL A 72 -7.09 2.61 10.87
CA VAL A 72 -7.17 1.14 10.94
C VAL A 72 -6.81 0.52 9.59
N ALA A 73 -7.36 1.04 8.48
CA ALA A 73 -7.06 0.54 7.14
C ALA A 73 -5.58 0.71 6.79
N LEU A 74 -4.95 1.83 7.18
CA LEU A 74 -3.53 2.07 6.92
C LEU A 74 -2.65 0.99 7.56
N VAL A 75 -2.94 0.64 8.82
CA VAL A 75 -2.21 -0.44 9.54
C VAL A 75 -2.49 -1.80 8.89
N LEU A 76 -3.75 -2.09 8.55
CA LEU A 76 -4.12 -3.36 7.91
C LEU A 76 -3.45 -3.53 6.55
N ILE A 77 -3.41 -2.49 5.72
CA ILE A 77 -2.71 -2.53 4.43
C ILE A 77 -1.22 -2.78 4.64
N ALA A 78 -0.58 -2.11 5.61
CA ALA A 78 0.83 -2.30 5.90
C ALA A 78 1.17 -3.73 6.36
N TRP A 79 0.23 -4.38 7.04
CA TRP A 79 0.42 -5.73 7.59
C TRP A 79 0.08 -6.84 6.59
N LEU A 80 -1.02 -6.70 5.83
CA LEU A 80 -1.55 -7.76 4.97
C LEU A 80 -1.03 -7.69 3.52
N GLU A 81 -0.72 -6.49 3.00
CA GLU A 81 -0.37 -6.33 1.59
C GLU A 81 1.16 -6.37 1.37
N HIS A 82 1.65 -7.55 0.97
CA HIS A 82 3.07 -7.76 0.68
C HIS A 82 3.51 -7.13 -0.66
N ALA A 83 2.64 -7.16 -1.67
CA ALA A 83 2.94 -6.64 -3.00
C ALA A 83 3.07 -5.11 -2.98
N GLN A 84 4.23 -4.60 -3.39
CA GLN A 84 4.56 -3.17 -3.30
C GLN A 84 3.64 -2.33 -4.19
N PHE A 85 3.28 -2.85 -5.37
CA PHE A 85 2.42 -2.16 -6.31
C PHE A 85 0.99 -2.01 -5.78
N ASN A 86 0.37 -3.11 -5.36
CA ASN A 86 -0.96 -3.14 -4.75
C ASN A 86 -1.04 -2.18 -3.56
N ARG A 87 -0.05 -2.24 -2.67
CA ARG A 87 -0.01 -1.41 -1.46
C ARG A 87 -0.02 0.08 -1.77
N LYS A 88 0.72 0.52 -2.80
CA LYS A 88 0.73 1.93 -3.24
C LYS A 88 -0.64 2.38 -3.73
N ILE A 89 -1.34 1.54 -4.50
CA ILE A 89 -2.68 1.85 -5.00
C ILE A 89 -3.67 1.90 -3.84
N LEU A 90 -3.65 0.92 -2.93
CA LEU A 90 -4.53 0.90 -1.77
C LEU A 90 -4.32 2.14 -0.88
N TYR A 91 -3.08 2.57 -0.63
CA TYR A 91 -2.82 3.82 0.08
C TYR A 91 -3.32 5.05 -0.67
N ALA A 92 -3.13 5.13 -1.98
CA ALA A 92 -3.61 6.26 -2.78
C ALA A 92 -5.14 6.37 -2.71
N VAL A 93 -5.84 5.25 -2.89
CA VAL A 93 -7.30 5.18 -2.77
C VAL A 93 -7.74 5.57 -1.36
N LEU A 94 -7.11 5.01 -0.33
CA LEU A 94 -7.43 5.33 1.07
C LEU A 94 -7.34 6.83 1.34
N VAL A 95 -6.25 7.47 0.95
CA VAL A 95 -6.02 8.91 1.17
C VAL A 95 -7.07 9.74 0.43
N VAL A 96 -7.28 9.47 -0.85
CA VAL A 96 -8.26 10.21 -1.66
C VAL A 96 -9.66 10.10 -1.07
N VAL A 97 -10.09 8.88 -0.73
CA VAL A 97 -11.42 8.63 -0.15
C VAL A 97 -11.56 9.25 1.22
N THR A 98 -10.52 9.23 2.05
CA THR A 98 -10.54 9.86 3.38
C THR A 98 -10.68 11.38 3.26
N ILE A 99 -9.93 12.02 2.36
CA ILE A 99 -10.03 13.47 2.11
C ILE A 99 -11.43 13.81 1.59
N ILE A 100 -11.97 13.03 0.65
CA ILE A 100 -13.33 13.25 0.15
C ILE A 100 -14.34 13.08 1.30
N GLY A 101 -14.24 11.98 2.05
CA GLY A 101 -15.10 11.65 3.19
C GLY A 101 -15.12 12.71 4.30
N PHE A 102 -14.03 13.48 4.45
CA PHE A 102 -14.00 14.62 5.37
C PHE A 102 -15.06 15.68 5.05
N PHE A 103 -15.37 15.89 3.76
CA PHE A 103 -16.36 16.87 3.31
C PHE A 103 -17.78 16.31 3.25
N LEU A 104 -17.95 14.98 3.30
CA LEU A 104 -19.26 14.37 3.38
C LEU A 104 -19.72 14.31 4.83
N ASP A 105 -21.02 14.50 5.05
CA ASP A 105 -21.69 14.17 6.31
C ASP A 105 -21.91 12.65 6.42
N ALA A 106 -20.85 11.90 6.15
CA ALA A 106 -20.80 10.45 6.24
C ALA A 106 -19.88 10.08 7.40
N GLY A 107 -20.35 9.19 8.27
CA GLY A 107 -19.62 8.77 9.46
C GLY A 107 -20.54 8.35 10.60
N ILE A 108 -19.91 8.00 11.72
CA ILE A 108 -20.60 7.70 12.97
C ILE A 108 -20.53 8.95 13.83
N ILE A 109 -21.69 9.50 14.17
CA ILE A 109 -21.80 10.64 15.09
C ILE A 109 -21.94 10.08 16.51
N ILE A 110 -21.08 10.53 17.42
CA ILE A 110 -21.08 10.18 18.84
C ILE A 110 -21.19 11.45 19.68
#